data_AF-A0A1C5T6D8-F1
#
_entry.id   AF-A0A1C5T6D8-F1
#
_cell.length_a   1.000
_cell.length_b   1.000
_cell.length_c   1.000
_cell.angle_alpha   90.00
_cell.angle_beta   90.00
_cell.angle_gamma   90.00
#
_symmetry.space_group_name_H-M   'P 1'
#
loop_
_entity.id
_entity.type
_entity.pdbx_description
1 polymer ?
#
loop_
_entity_poly.entity_id
_entity_poly.type
_entity_poly.pdbx_seq_one_letter_code
_entity_poly.pdbx_strand_id
1 'polypeptide(L)'
;MNKDFKFEDLYEAIYKILPNEDLQELMDVCYEITGVPILIVDIMYNVYGIAPLHPVGNENRDYLLEHRTYDDERVQLMYNDGFISSVDTNKAPYII
;
A
#
# COMPACT_ATOMS: atom_id res chain seq x y z
N MET A 1 -3.24 13.60 16.70
CA MET A 1 -2.80 15.00 16.52
C MET A 1 -3.20 15.37 15.10
N ASN A 2 -4.32 16.08 14.90
CA ASN A 2 -4.72 16.55 13.57
C ASN A 2 -3.81 17.71 13.20
N LYS A 3 -2.70 17.40 12.53
CA LYS A 3 -1.96 18.39 11.74
C LYS A 3 -2.81 18.62 10.50
N ASP A 4 -3.23 19.86 10.25
CA ASP A 4 -3.92 20.19 9.01
C ASP A 4 -3.00 19.84 7.84
N PHE A 5 -3.33 18.75 7.15
CA PHE A 5 -2.60 18.27 5.97
C PHE A 5 -2.73 19.31 4.86
N LYS A 6 -1.58 19.77 4.35
CA LYS A 6 -1.53 20.66 3.19
C LYS A 6 -1.09 19.85 1.98
N PHE A 7 -1.89 19.93 0.92
CA PHE A 7 -1.64 19.17 -0.29
C PHE A 7 -0.32 19.61 -0.98
N GLU A 8 0.05 20.88 -0.81
CA GLU A 8 1.30 21.45 -1.31
C GLU A 8 2.53 20.78 -0.70
N ASP A 9 2.50 20.45 0.60
CA ASP A 9 3.61 19.79 1.29
C ASP A 9 3.85 18.38 0.72
N LEU A 10 2.77 17.65 0.43
CA LEU A 10 2.84 16.34 -0.22
C LEU A 10 3.41 16.45 -1.64
N TYR A 11 2.91 17.40 -2.43
CA TYR A 11 3.35 17.59 -3.81
C TYR A 11 4.84 17.96 -3.90
N GLU A 12 5.28 18.90 -3.05
CA GLU A 12 6.68 19.31 -3.00
C GLU A 12 7.60 18.16 -2.59
N ALA A 13 7.19 17.35 -1.61
CA ALA A 13 7.96 16.22 -1.14
C ALA A 13 8.11 15.15 -2.23
N ILE A 14 7.00 14.76 -2.88
CA ILE A 14 7.00 13.83 -4.02
C ILE A 14 7.95 14.32 -5.12
N TYR A 15 7.88 15.60 -5.49
CA TYR A 15 8.69 16.15 -6.58
C TYR A 15 10.20 16.08 -6.31
N LYS A 16 10.61 16.17 -5.04
CA LYS A 16 12.03 16.06 -4.64
C LYS A 16 12.56 14.64 -4.71
N ILE A 17 11.70 13.63 -4.54
CA ILE A 17 12.09 12.22 -4.41
C ILE A 17 11.94 11.46 -5.71
N LEU A 18 10.98 11.84 -6.57
CA LEU A 18 10.76 11.21 -7.88
C LEU A 18 12.04 10.99 -8.71
N PRO A 19 13.02 11.93 -8.76
CA PRO A 19 14.26 11.72 -9.52
C PRO A 19 15.18 10.61 -8.98
N ASN A 20 14.98 10.15 -7.74
CA ASN A 20 15.78 9.07 -7.15
C ASN A 20 15.37 7.69 -7.68
N GLU A 21 14.20 7.59 -8.32
CA GLU A 21 13.63 6.33 -8.82
C GLU A 21 13.46 5.24 -7.72
N ASP A 22 13.41 5.64 -6.45
CA ASP A 22 13.17 4.75 -5.30
C ASP A 22 11.70 4.80 -4.88
N LEU A 23 10.98 3.72 -5.19
CA LEU A 23 9.56 3.58 -4.88
C LEU A 23 9.30 3.52 -3.38
N GLN A 24 10.19 2.90 -2.59
CA GLN A 24 9.98 2.76 -1.15
C GLN A 24 10.18 4.11 -0.45
N GLU A 25 11.22 4.86 -0.81
CA GLU A 25 11.45 6.23 -0.30
C GLU A 25 10.25 7.14 -0.61
N LEU A 26 9.70 7.06 -1.83
CA LEU A 26 8.51 7.81 -2.21
C LEU A 26 7.31 7.47 -1.32
N MET A 27 7.10 6.18 -1.05
CA MET A 27 5.98 5.71 -0.21
C MET A 27 6.15 6.12 1.25
N ASP A 28 7.36 6.03 1.79
CA ASP A 28 7.65 6.41 3.18
C ASP A 28 7.35 7.90 3.40
N VAL A 29 7.77 8.77 2.47
CA VAL A 29 7.46 10.20 2.55
C VAL A 29 5.98 10.51 2.37
N CYS A 30 5.29 9.81 1.46
CA CYS A 30 3.84 9.94 1.36
C CYS A 30 3.13 9.54 2.66
N TYR A 31 3.57 8.46 3.31
CA TYR A 31 3.04 8.00 4.59
C TYR A 31 3.33 9.01 5.72
N GLU A 32 4.55 9.53 5.82
CA GLU A 32 4.94 10.48 6.87
C GLU A 32 4.07 11.75 6.85
N ILE A 33 3.70 12.22 5.66
CA ILE A 33 2.90 13.43 5.48
C ILE A 33 1.40 13.15 5.68
N THR A 34 0.89 12.07 5.09
CA THR A 34 -0.55 11.78 5.09
C THR A 34 -1.03 10.99 6.31
N GLY A 35 -0.14 10.21 6.93
CA GLY A 35 -0.47 9.21 7.94
C GLY A 35 -1.26 8.01 7.42
N VAL A 36 -1.47 7.91 6.10
CA VAL A 36 -2.25 6.86 5.46
C VAL A 36 -1.32 5.73 5.02
N PRO A 37 -1.47 4.49 5.52
CA PRO A 37 -0.71 3.35 5.04
C PRO A 37 -0.89 3.15 3.53
N ILE A 38 0.19 2.73 2.86
CA ILE A 38 0.22 2.54 1.41
C ILE A 38 0.82 1.18 1.12
N LEU A 39 0.15 0.39 0.28
CA LEU A 39 0.64 -0.86 -0.27
C LEU A 39 0.62 -0.82 -1.80
N ILE A 40 1.71 -1.27 -2.42
CA ILE A 40 1.80 -1.46 -3.87
C ILE A 40 2.11 -2.92 -4.17
N VAL A 41 1.22 -3.57 -4.91
CA VAL A 41 1.32 -4.98 -5.33
C VAL A 41 1.01 -5.16 -6.82
N ASP A 42 1.46 -6.27 -7.42
CA ASP A 42 0.89 -6.73 -8.70
C ASP A 42 -0.43 -7.50 -8.52
N ILE A 43 -0.99 -7.96 -9.64
CA ILE A 43 -2.18 -8.81 -9.73
C ILE A 43 -2.05 -10.16 -8.99
N MET A 44 -0.82 -10.60 -8.74
CA MET A 44 -0.51 -11.82 -7.98
C MET A 44 -0.21 -11.51 -6.51
N TYR A 45 -0.43 -10.26 -6.07
CA TYR A 45 -0.15 -9.77 -4.72
C TYR A 45 1.34 -9.80 -4.31
N ASN A 46 2.27 -9.81 -5.26
CA ASN A 46 3.68 -9.61 -4.93
C ASN A 46 3.93 -8.15 -4.54
N VAL A 47 4.58 -7.92 -3.41
CA VAL A 47 4.82 -6.57 -2.86
C VAL A 47 5.99 -5.89 -3.54
N TYR A 48 5.73 -4.75 -4.18
CA TYR A 48 6.77 -3.83 -4.67
C TYR A 48 7.14 -2.77 -3.66
N GLY A 49 6.21 -2.34 -2.82
CA GLY A 49 6.47 -1.37 -1.77
C GLY A 49 5.39 -1.38 -0.70
N ILE A 50 5.78 -1.04 0.52
CA ILE A 50 4.87 -1.05 1.67
C ILE A 50 5.30 0.00 2.71
N ALA A 51 4.40 0.93 3.03
CA ALA A 51 4.62 1.95 4.05
C ALA A 51 3.42 2.01 5.01
N PRO A 52 3.63 2.13 6.32
CA PRO A 52 4.92 2.07 7.03
C PRO A 52 5.49 0.65 7.12
N LEU A 53 6.79 0.53 7.40
CA LEU A 53 7.45 -0.77 7.65
C LEU A 53 7.17 -1.33 9.06
N HIS A 54 5.94 -1.22 9.52
CA HIS A 54 5.44 -1.84 10.75
C HIS A 54 3.96 -2.23 10.59
N PRO A 55 3.45 -3.14 11.42
CA PRO A 55 2.03 -3.50 11.41
C PRO A 55 1.12 -2.30 11.68
N VAL A 56 -0.05 -2.28 11.04
CA VAL A 56 -1.06 -1.21 11.20
C VAL A 56 -2.45 -1.75 11.58
N GLY A 57 -2.58 -3.06 11.79
CA GLY A 57 -3.81 -3.73 12.21
C GLY A 57 -4.70 -4.21 11.06
N ASN A 58 -4.20 -4.18 9.82
CA ASN A 58 -4.87 -4.79 8.67
C ASN A 58 -4.22 -6.15 8.40
N GLU A 59 -4.94 -7.24 8.70
CA GLU A 59 -4.39 -8.60 8.66
C GLU A 59 -3.77 -8.96 7.29
N ASN A 60 -4.42 -8.58 6.20
CA ASN A 60 -3.97 -8.89 4.84
C ASN A 60 -2.70 -8.13 4.47
N ARG A 61 -2.68 -6.84 4.76
CA ARG A 61 -1.52 -5.98 4.55
C ARG A 61 -0.34 -6.38 5.46
N ASP A 62 -0.60 -6.63 6.73
CA ASP A 62 0.42 -6.94 7.73
C ASP A 62 1.01 -8.35 7.47
N TYR A 63 0.21 -9.29 6.96
CA TYR A 63 0.75 -10.55 6.42
C TYR A 63 1.74 -10.29 5.26
N LEU A 64 1.38 -9.41 4.32
CA LEU A 64 2.23 -9.05 3.19
C LEU A 64 3.49 -8.27 3.60
N LEU A 65 3.47 -7.54 4.71
CA LEU A 65 4.66 -6.91 5.29
C LEU A 65 5.74 -7.93 5.62
N GLU A 66 5.34 -9.08 6.17
CA GLU A 66 6.26 -10.14 6.58
C GLU A 66 6.60 -11.11 5.43
N HIS A 67 5.61 -11.47 4.60
CA HIS A 67 5.73 -12.57 3.64
C HIS A 67 5.96 -12.12 2.19
N ARG A 68 5.76 -10.83 1.89
CA ARG A 68 5.95 -10.19 0.57
C ARG A 68 5.10 -10.73 -0.59
N THR A 69 4.31 -11.77 -0.36
CA THR A 69 3.30 -12.33 -1.27
C THR A 69 2.35 -13.22 -0.46
N TYR A 70 1.21 -13.61 -1.03
CA TYR A 70 0.31 -14.60 -0.40
C TYR A 70 0.67 -16.02 -0.81
N ASP A 71 0.53 -16.96 0.11
CA ASP A 71 0.57 -18.39 -0.21
C ASP A 71 -0.70 -18.88 -0.92
N ASP A 72 -0.61 -20.06 -1.55
CA ASP A 72 -1.70 -20.63 -2.35
C ASP A 72 -3.00 -20.83 -1.54
N GLU A 73 -2.88 -21.17 -0.25
CA GLU A 73 -4.03 -21.39 0.63
C GLU A 73 -4.79 -20.09 0.90
N ARG A 74 -4.04 -19.01 1.18
CA ARG A 74 -4.59 -17.68 1.44
C ARG A 74 -5.17 -17.04 0.19
N VAL A 75 -4.54 -17.23 -0.97
CA VAL A 75 -5.11 -16.82 -2.27
C VAL A 75 -6.45 -17.51 -2.51
N GLN A 76 -6.56 -18.82 -2.27
CA GLN A 76 -7.82 -19.56 -2.41
C GLN A 76 -8.91 -19.04 -1.47
N LEU A 77 -8.57 -18.76 -0.21
CA LEU A 77 -9.51 -18.16 0.76
C LEU A 77 -10.02 -16.81 0.26
N MET A 78 -9.14 -15.92 -0.20
CA MET A 78 -9.54 -14.60 -0.69
C MET A 78 -10.36 -14.64 -1.99
N TYR A 79 -10.16 -15.64 -2.85
CA TYR A 79 -11.03 -15.89 -4.00
C TYR A 79 -12.43 -16.34 -3.56
N ASN A 80 -12.50 -17.28 -2.61
CA ASN A 80 -13.77 -17.83 -2.12
C ASN A 80 -14.61 -16.78 -1.37
N ASP A 81 -13.96 -15.87 -0.64
CA ASP A 81 -14.61 -14.79 0.09
C ASP A 81 -14.98 -13.59 -0.81
N GLY A 82 -14.71 -13.68 -2.11
CA GLY A 82 -15.02 -12.66 -3.11
C GLY A 82 -14.11 -11.42 -3.04
N PHE A 83 -13.10 -11.42 -2.17
CA PHE A 83 -12.17 -10.31 -1.96
C PHE A 83 -11.40 -9.99 -3.24
N ILE A 84 -10.81 -11.00 -3.89
CA ILE A 84 -10.07 -10.79 -5.15
C ILE A 84 -11.01 -10.37 -6.29
N SER A 85 -12.20 -10.97 -6.38
CA SER A 85 -13.20 -10.59 -7.39
C SER A 85 -13.75 -9.16 -7.21
N SER A 86 -13.61 -8.58 -6.01
CA SER A 86 -14.02 -7.20 -5.74
C SER A 86 -13.11 -6.16 -6.40
N VAL A 87 -11.85 -6.53 -6.69
CA VAL A 87 -10.87 -5.68 -7.40
C VAL A 87 -11.25 -5.54 -8.88
N ASP A 88 -11.74 -6.61 -9.50
CA ASP A 88 -12.20 -6.60 -10.90
C ASP A 88 -13.54 -5.88 -11.07
N THR A 89 -14.36 -5.80 -10.02
CA THR A 89 -15.72 -5.24 -10.09
C THR A 89 -15.82 -3.78 -9.62
N ASN A 90 -14.88 -3.28 -8.82
CA ASN A 90 -14.85 -1.88 -8.39
C ASN A 90 -13.88 -1.06 -9.25
N LYS A 91 -14.40 0.01 -9.89
CA LYS A 91 -13.66 0.93 -10.80
C LYS A 91 -12.66 1.86 -10.09
N ALA A 92 -11.94 1.40 -9.09
CA ALA A 92 -10.84 2.15 -8.49
C ALA A 92 -9.79 1.16 -7.94
N PRO A 93 -8.49 1.41 -8.12
CA PRO A 93 -7.48 0.63 -7.42
C PRO A 93 -7.67 0.81 -5.92
N TYR A 94 -7.88 -0.28 -5.20
CA TYR A 94 -7.78 -0.27 -3.75
C TYR A 94 -6.31 -0.04 -3.40
N ILE A 95 -6.01 1.15 -2.90
CA ILE A 95 -4.85 1.35 -2.04
C ILE A 95 -5.19 0.55 -0.78
N ILE A 96 -4.51 -0.57 -0.56
CA ILE A 96 -4.51 -1.25 0.74
C ILE A 96 -3.61 -0.44 1.68
#